data_AF-A0A137QIH9-F1
#
_entry.id   AF-A0A137QIH9-F1
#
_cell.length_a   1.000
_cell.length_b   1.000
_cell.length_c   1.000
_cell.angle_alpha   90.00
_cell.angle_beta   90.00
_cell.angle_gamma   90.00
#
_symmetry.space_group_name_H-M   'P 1'
#
loop_
_entity.id
_entity.type
_entity.pdbx_description
1 polymer ?
#
loop_
_entity_poly.entity_id
_entity_poly.type
_entity_poly.pdbx_seq_one_letter_code
_entity_poly.pdbx_strand_id
1 'polypeptide(L)'
;MSFIRLPDDAPSFKKQHNLDPSGGTASAHIESTFARINAADPASGSIKTTPAVHIICLHAISRGSVTITSSNPFDYPAIAPLRGSPSVRRLLSAPAFHGSFFDSTILSANVTCDKYLEAFLRNGAAAWSHPVGSVLISPRGTKWGVVAPEFRVARTELSTVQ
;
A
#
# COMPACT_ATOMS: atom_id res chain seq x y z
N MET A 1 6.02 -6.94 13.72
CA MET A 1 5.99 -6.61 12.28
C MET A 1 6.62 -7.78 11.52
N SER A 2 6.07 -8.15 10.38
CA SER A 2 6.61 -9.20 9.51
C SER A 2 6.51 -8.79 8.05
N PHE A 3 7.44 -9.28 7.24
CA PHE A 3 7.53 -9.01 5.81
C PHE A 3 7.38 -10.33 5.06
N ILE A 4 6.41 -10.39 4.15
CA ILE A 4 6.06 -11.62 3.43
C ILE A 4 6.20 -11.41 1.93
N ARG A 5 6.84 -12.37 1.26
CA ARG A 5 6.90 -12.47 -0.19
C ARG A 5 5.85 -13.47 -0.68
N LEU A 6 5.14 -13.13 -1.76
CA LEU A 6 4.26 -14.09 -2.44
C LEU A 6 5.12 -15.16 -3.14
N PRO A 7 4.64 -16.42 -3.23
CA PRO A 7 5.32 -17.45 -4.01
C PRO A 7 5.49 -17.02 -5.47
N ASP A 8 6.61 -17.38 -6.09
CA ASP A 8 6.92 -17.00 -7.48
C ASP A 8 5.89 -17.57 -8.49
N ASP A 9 5.19 -18.64 -8.12
CA ASP A 9 4.16 -19.28 -8.94
C ASP A 9 2.74 -18.72 -8.72
N ALA A 10 2.60 -17.66 -7.92
CA ALA A 10 1.32 -17.09 -7.55
C ALA A 10 0.49 -16.68 -8.79
N PRO A 11 -0.83 -16.97 -8.82
CA PRO A 11 -1.69 -16.63 -9.96
C PRO A 11 -1.68 -15.15 -10.35
N SER A 12 -1.39 -14.25 -9.41
CA SER A 12 -1.27 -12.80 -9.62
C SER A 12 -0.17 -12.41 -10.60
N PHE A 13 0.92 -13.19 -10.67
CA PHE A 13 2.01 -12.96 -11.63
C PHE A 13 1.70 -13.58 -13.00
N LYS A 14 0.85 -14.62 -13.03
CA LYS A 14 0.52 -15.38 -14.26
C LYS A 14 -0.63 -14.77 -15.06
N LYS A 15 -1.66 -14.20 -14.39
CA LYS A 15 -2.93 -13.83 -15.05
C LYS A 15 -2.89 -12.57 -15.93
N GLN A 16 -1.82 -11.77 -15.93
CA GLN A 16 -1.81 -10.45 -16.59
C GLN A 16 -0.46 -10.02 -17.20
N HIS A 17 0.51 -10.92 -17.39
CA HIS A 17 1.91 -10.55 -17.66
C HIS A 17 2.50 -9.58 -16.60
N ASN A 18 1.93 -9.57 -15.39
CA ASN A 18 2.44 -8.75 -14.31
C ASN A 18 3.74 -9.36 -13.82
N LEU A 19 4.85 -8.74 -14.22
CA LEU A 19 6.14 -8.97 -13.60
C LEU A 19 6.02 -8.71 -12.09
N ASP A 20 6.78 -9.46 -11.30
CA ASP A 20 6.94 -9.19 -9.87
C ASP A 20 7.28 -7.70 -9.67
N PRO A 21 6.42 -6.91 -8.98
CA PRO A 21 6.61 -5.48 -8.80
C PRO A 21 7.61 -5.13 -7.70
N SER A 22 8.13 -6.13 -6.98
CA SER A 22 9.07 -5.93 -5.89
C SER A 22 10.44 -5.46 -6.38
N GLY A 23 11.23 -4.89 -5.47
CA GLY A 23 12.58 -4.40 -5.77
C GLY A 23 13.60 -5.51 -6.09
N GLY A 24 13.18 -6.78 -6.10
CA GLY A 24 14.03 -7.95 -6.35
C GLY A 24 13.57 -9.17 -5.55
N THR A 25 14.23 -10.31 -5.75
CA THR A 25 13.84 -11.59 -5.13
C THR A 25 13.93 -11.60 -3.60
N ALA A 26 14.73 -10.72 -3.00
CA ALA A 26 14.83 -10.55 -1.56
C ALA A 26 13.81 -9.54 -0.98
N SER A 27 13.04 -8.85 -1.83
CA SER A 27 12.04 -7.86 -1.40
C SER A 27 10.69 -8.52 -1.12
N ALA A 28 10.06 -8.07 -0.04
CA ALA A 28 8.74 -8.53 0.38
C ALA A 28 7.62 -7.79 -0.36
N HIS A 29 6.50 -8.47 -0.59
CA HIS A 29 5.32 -7.88 -1.23
C HIS A 29 4.40 -7.21 -0.22
N ILE A 30 4.33 -7.78 0.99
CA ILE A 30 3.36 -7.43 2.02
C ILE A 30 4.11 -7.20 3.33
N GLU A 31 3.75 -6.14 4.04
CA GLU A 31 4.07 -5.94 5.45
C GLU A 31 2.82 -6.24 6.29
N SER A 32 3.01 -6.96 7.39
CA SER A 32 2.00 -7.19 8.41
C SER A 32 2.46 -6.62 9.73
N THR A 33 1.68 -5.71 10.30
CA THR A 33 1.97 -5.09 11.59
C THR A 33 0.82 -5.23 12.57
N PHE A 34 1.16 -5.38 13.84
CA PHE A 34 0.20 -5.42 14.94
C PHE A 34 0.16 -4.03 15.53
N ALA A 35 -0.94 -3.32 15.32
CA ALA A 35 -1.02 -1.90 15.64
C ALA A 35 -1.51 -1.65 17.07
N ARG A 36 -2.47 -2.44 17.55
CA ARG A 36 -3.11 -2.27 18.86
C ARG A 36 -3.62 -3.59 19.39
N ILE A 37 -3.66 -3.70 20.70
CA ILE A 37 -4.49 -4.67 21.40
C ILE A 37 -5.73 -3.90 21.86
N ASN A 38 -6.87 -4.13 21.21
CA ASN A 38 -8.10 -3.45 21.62
C ASN A 38 -8.58 -4.06 22.94
N ALA A 39 -8.76 -3.23 23.97
CA ALA A 39 -9.32 -3.64 25.26
C ALA A 39 -10.82 -3.89 25.20
N ALA A 40 -11.52 -3.41 24.16
CA ALA A 40 -12.92 -3.69 23.91
C ALA A 40 -13.16 -3.93 22.41
N ASP A 41 -13.99 -4.91 22.08
CA ASP A 41 -14.50 -5.13 20.72
C ASP A 41 -15.38 -3.93 20.30
N PRO A 42 -15.04 -3.19 19.22
CA PRO A 42 -15.82 -2.04 18.77
C PRO A 42 -17.25 -2.37 18.32
N ALA A 43 -17.58 -3.64 18.05
CA ALA A 43 -18.92 -4.08 17.69
C ALA A 43 -19.77 -4.55 18.89
N SER A 44 -19.15 -5.11 19.94
CA SER A 44 -19.88 -5.73 21.07
C SER A 44 -19.61 -5.11 22.44
N GLY A 45 -18.63 -4.21 22.56
CA GLY A 45 -18.21 -3.63 23.84
C GLY A 45 -17.56 -4.63 24.81
N SER A 46 -17.39 -5.89 24.39
CA SER A 46 -16.82 -6.95 25.23
C SER A 46 -15.31 -6.78 25.39
N ILE A 47 -14.79 -7.03 26.60
CA ILE A 47 -13.34 -7.03 26.90
C ILE A 47 -12.71 -8.30 26.33
N LYS A 48 -12.68 -8.41 25.01
CA LYS A 48 -11.88 -9.41 24.30
C LYS A 48 -10.72 -8.68 23.66
N THR A 49 -9.55 -8.88 24.26
CA THR A 49 -8.24 -8.46 23.78
C THR A 49 -8.06 -8.87 22.31
N THR A 50 -8.40 -7.99 21.38
CA THR A 50 -8.36 -8.30 19.94
C THR A 50 -7.14 -7.61 19.34
N PRO A 51 -6.13 -8.36 18.85
CA PRO A 51 -5.00 -7.76 18.16
C PRO A 51 -5.46 -7.19 16.81
N ALA A 52 -5.32 -5.89 16.64
CA ALA A 52 -5.52 -5.22 15.36
C ALA A 52 -4.31 -5.49 14.46
N VAL A 53 -4.57 -6.13 13.32
CA VAL A 53 -3.56 -6.44 12.31
C VAL A 53 -3.76 -5.53 11.10
N HIS A 54 -2.71 -4.82 10.69
CA HIS A 54 -2.70 -4.03 9.47
C HIS A 54 -1.86 -4.73 8.42
N ILE A 55 -2.41 -4.84 7.22
CA ILE A 55 -1.75 -5.44 6.08
C ILE A 55 -1.47 -4.35 5.04
N ILE A 56 -0.20 -4.17 4.71
CA ILE A 56 0.29 -3.08 3.88
C ILE A 56 0.88 -3.65 2.60
N CYS A 57 0.48 -3.09 1.45
CA CYS A 57 1.05 -3.41 0.15
C CYS A 57 2.29 -2.53 -0.08
N LEU A 58 3.46 -3.15 -0.21
CA LEU A 58 4.74 -2.43 -0.31
C LEU A 58 5.06 -2.01 -1.75
N HIS A 59 4.59 -2.78 -2.73
CA HIS A 59 4.94 -2.62 -4.13
C HIS A 59 3.69 -2.49 -5.00
N ALA A 60 2.99 -1.36 -4.86
CA ALA A 60 1.81 -1.08 -5.67
C ALA A 60 2.20 -0.85 -7.14
N ILE A 61 1.50 -1.52 -8.07
CA ILE A 61 1.63 -1.29 -9.52
C ILE A 61 0.93 0.01 -9.92
N SER A 62 -0.12 0.41 -9.21
CA SER A 62 -0.86 1.64 -9.48
C SER A 62 0.04 2.88 -9.28
N ARG A 63 -0.16 3.95 -10.10
CA ARG A 63 0.40 5.32 -9.88
C ARG A 63 -0.68 6.41 -9.70
N GLY A 64 -0.47 7.31 -8.73
CA GLY A 64 -1.41 8.36 -8.31
C GLY A 64 -0.87 9.74 -8.66
N SER A 65 -1.59 10.79 -8.27
CA SER A 65 -1.18 12.16 -8.57
C SER A 65 -1.49 13.15 -7.45
N VAL A 66 -0.73 14.24 -7.45
CA VAL A 66 -0.98 15.44 -6.66
C VAL A 66 -1.01 16.61 -7.63
N THR A 67 -2.10 17.38 -7.62
CA THR A 67 -2.30 18.50 -8.55
C THR A 67 -2.75 19.73 -7.78
N ILE A 68 -2.25 20.91 -8.15
CA ILE A 68 -2.74 22.17 -7.61
C ILE A 68 -4.19 22.42 -8.06
N THR A 69 -5.01 22.96 -7.17
CA THR A 69 -6.43 23.27 -7.41
C THR A 69 -6.65 24.74 -7.75
N SER A 70 -5.71 25.60 -7.37
CA SER A 70 -5.71 27.03 -7.63
C SER A 70 -4.27 27.57 -7.74
N SER A 71 -4.15 28.85 -8.05
CA SER A 71 -2.87 29.59 -8.01
C SER A 71 -2.51 30.09 -6.61
N ASN A 72 -3.40 29.95 -5.62
CA ASN A 72 -3.14 30.36 -4.24
C ASN A 72 -2.31 29.27 -3.53
N PRO A 73 -1.09 29.57 -3.05
CA PRO A 73 -0.22 28.57 -2.41
C PRO A 73 -0.76 28.06 -1.06
N PHE A 74 -1.77 28.72 -0.48
CA PHE A 74 -2.40 28.28 0.78
C PHE A 74 -3.59 27.33 0.57
N ASP A 75 -4.05 27.17 -0.67
CA ASP A 75 -5.14 26.23 -0.96
C ASP A 75 -4.61 24.79 -0.98
N TYR A 76 -5.40 23.86 -0.45
CA TYR A 76 -5.03 22.45 -0.44
C TYR A 76 -4.97 21.88 -1.86
N PRO A 77 -3.94 21.08 -2.20
CA PRO A 77 -3.86 20.41 -3.48
C PRO A 77 -4.87 19.26 -3.55
N ALA A 78 -5.26 18.89 -4.76
CA ALA A 78 -6.01 17.67 -5.02
C ALA A 78 -5.06 16.47 -4.98
N ILE A 79 -5.27 15.58 -4.01
CA ILE A 79 -4.52 14.33 -3.89
C ILE A 79 -5.43 13.20 -4.39
N ALA A 80 -5.00 12.51 -5.45
CA ALA A 80 -5.66 11.30 -5.95
C ALA A 80 -4.85 10.08 -5.48
N PRO A 81 -5.10 9.58 -4.25
CA PRO A 81 -4.43 8.39 -3.76
C PRO A 81 -4.93 7.17 -4.51
N LEU A 82 -4.08 6.17 -4.59
CA LEU A 82 -4.45 4.91 -5.20
C LEU A 82 -4.83 3.87 -4.19
N ARG A 83 -5.71 2.99 -4.65
CA ARG A 83 -6.14 1.83 -3.91
C ARG A 83 -5.32 0.65 -4.40
N GLY A 84 -4.57 0.03 -3.49
CA GLY A 84 -3.80 -1.19 -3.76
C GLY A 84 -4.72 -2.36 -4.07
N SER A 85 -4.26 -3.29 -4.91
CA SER A 85 -5.00 -4.51 -5.25
C SER A 85 -4.90 -5.58 -4.14
N PRO A 86 -5.94 -6.39 -3.90
CA PRO A 86 -5.99 -7.34 -2.78
C PRO A 86 -5.02 -8.52 -2.89
N SER A 87 -4.24 -8.76 -1.84
CA SER A 87 -3.66 -10.10 -1.55
C SER A 87 -3.59 -10.42 -0.04
N VAL A 88 -4.52 -9.86 0.74
CA VAL A 88 -4.60 -10.05 2.20
C VAL A 88 -5.13 -11.44 2.60
N ARG A 89 -6.01 -12.03 1.78
CA ARG A 89 -6.70 -13.30 2.10
C ARG A 89 -5.74 -14.46 2.32
N ARG A 90 -4.73 -14.60 1.45
CA ARG A 90 -3.77 -15.71 1.50
C ARG A 90 -2.83 -15.61 2.70
N LEU A 91 -2.53 -14.39 3.14
CA LEU A 91 -1.74 -14.16 4.34
C LEU A 91 -2.53 -14.61 5.58
N LEU A 92 -3.79 -14.19 5.71
CA LEU A 92 -4.65 -14.56 6.85
C LEU A 92 -5.06 -16.04 6.84
N SER A 93 -5.05 -16.71 5.68
CA SER A 93 -5.30 -18.14 5.56
C SER A 93 -4.03 -19.01 5.69
N ALA A 94 -2.86 -18.43 6.00
CA ALA A 94 -1.63 -19.20 6.12
C ALA A 94 -1.63 -20.04 7.43
N PRO A 95 -1.00 -21.24 7.43
CA PRO A 95 -0.94 -22.10 8.62
C PRO A 95 -0.36 -21.42 9.86
N ALA A 96 0.53 -20.45 9.67
CA ALA A 96 1.12 -19.64 10.73
C ALA A 96 0.09 -18.82 11.54
N PHE A 97 -1.12 -18.65 11.02
CA PHE A 97 -2.22 -17.92 11.64
C PHE A 97 -3.41 -18.83 12.01
N HIS A 98 -3.27 -20.14 11.77
CA HIS A 98 -4.32 -21.13 12.02
C HIS A 98 -4.46 -21.34 13.54
N GLY A 99 -5.60 -20.92 14.10
CA GLY A 99 -5.86 -20.98 15.55
C GLY A 99 -5.33 -19.79 16.37
N SER A 100 -4.68 -18.81 15.73
CA SER A 100 -4.18 -17.58 16.41
C SER A 100 -5.17 -16.42 16.39
N PHE A 101 -6.27 -16.54 15.65
CA PHE A 101 -7.34 -15.56 15.59
C PHE A 101 -8.64 -16.21 16.05
N PHE A 102 -9.18 -15.76 17.18
CA PHE A 102 -10.38 -16.34 17.79
C PHE A 102 -11.68 -15.93 17.11
N ASP A 103 -11.67 -14.87 16.33
CA ASP A 103 -12.67 -14.48 15.34
C ASP A 103 -12.11 -13.20 14.70
N SER A 104 -12.41 -12.92 13.43
CA SER A 104 -12.15 -11.57 12.92
C SER A 104 -13.33 -10.69 13.33
N THR A 105 -13.06 -9.64 14.10
CA THR A 105 -14.10 -8.70 14.55
C THR A 105 -14.63 -7.81 13.43
N ILE A 106 -14.03 -7.86 12.23
CA ILE A 106 -14.37 -6.97 11.12
C ILE A 106 -14.62 -7.72 9.79
N LEU A 107 -13.93 -8.84 9.53
CA LEU A 107 -14.38 -9.81 8.54
C LEU A 107 -15.23 -10.85 9.26
N SER A 108 -16.49 -11.04 8.86
CA SER A 108 -17.20 -12.24 9.31
C SER A 108 -16.38 -13.47 8.90
N ALA A 109 -16.27 -14.46 9.77
CA ALA A 109 -15.59 -15.74 9.50
C ALA A 109 -16.10 -16.46 8.23
N ASN A 110 -17.16 -15.93 7.59
CA ASN A 110 -17.86 -16.49 6.44
C ASN A 110 -17.62 -15.72 5.11
N VAL A 111 -16.63 -14.82 5.01
CA VAL A 111 -16.25 -14.19 3.74
C VAL A 111 -15.51 -15.20 2.85
N THR A 112 -16.28 -16.09 2.20
CA THR A 112 -15.77 -17.14 1.31
C THR A 112 -15.64 -16.70 -0.14
N CYS A 113 -16.23 -15.55 -0.51
CA CYS A 113 -16.32 -15.05 -1.88
C CYS A 113 -15.51 -13.76 -2.08
N ASP A 114 -14.67 -13.75 -3.12
CA ASP A 114 -13.74 -12.66 -3.42
C ASP A 114 -14.43 -11.31 -3.60
N LYS A 115 -15.68 -11.28 -4.06
CA LYS A 115 -16.46 -10.03 -4.24
C LYS A 115 -16.69 -9.28 -2.91
N TYR A 116 -16.90 -10.00 -1.82
CA TYR A 116 -17.14 -9.39 -0.51
C TYR A 116 -15.83 -8.94 0.14
N LEU A 117 -14.73 -9.67 -0.13
CA LEU A 117 -13.41 -9.25 0.28
C LEU A 117 -12.96 -7.98 -0.46
N GLU A 118 -13.21 -7.90 -1.77
CA GLU A 118 -12.96 -6.69 -2.57
C GLU A 118 -13.73 -5.49 -2.03
N ALA A 119 -15.02 -5.66 -1.73
CA ALA A 119 -15.84 -4.60 -1.14
C ALA A 119 -15.33 -4.18 0.24
N PHE A 120 -14.95 -5.15 1.09
CA PHE A 120 -14.35 -4.90 2.39
C PHE A 120 -13.05 -4.10 2.28
N LEU A 121 -12.13 -4.52 1.40
CA LEU A 121 -10.85 -3.85 1.21
C LEU A 121 -11.04 -2.46 0.59
N ARG A 122 -11.99 -2.28 -0.33
CA ARG A 122 -12.34 -0.94 -0.82
C ARG A 122 -12.85 -0.06 0.32
N ASN A 123 -13.65 -0.56 1.23
CA ASN A 123 -14.20 0.29 2.29
C ASN A 123 -13.24 0.51 3.47
N GLY A 124 -12.35 -0.45 3.74
CA GLY A 124 -11.43 -0.43 4.88
C GLY A 124 -10.00 0.00 4.56
N ALA A 125 -9.59 0.04 3.29
CA ALA A 125 -8.23 0.45 2.94
C ALA A 125 -8.01 1.96 3.11
N ALA A 126 -6.90 2.30 3.76
CA ALA A 126 -6.43 3.66 3.93
C ALA A 126 -4.95 3.78 3.55
N ALA A 127 -4.48 5.00 3.35
CA ALA A 127 -3.06 5.26 3.10
C ALA A 127 -2.25 5.04 4.40
N TRP A 128 -1.14 4.30 4.31
CA TRP A 128 -0.20 4.10 5.42
C TRP A 128 0.84 5.23 5.52
N SER A 129 0.47 6.45 5.11
CA SER A 129 1.29 7.67 5.21
C SER A 129 2.72 7.60 4.65
N HIS A 130 2.96 6.78 3.61
CA HIS A 130 4.25 6.69 2.91
C HIS A 130 4.17 7.12 1.42
N PRO A 131 3.66 8.33 1.09
CA PRO A 131 3.64 8.78 -0.30
C PRO A 131 5.06 9.06 -0.79
N VAL A 132 5.41 8.51 -1.95
CA VAL A 132 6.71 8.72 -2.62
C VAL A 132 6.52 8.89 -4.13
N GLY A 133 7.51 9.48 -4.79
CA GLY A 133 7.59 9.50 -6.26
C GLY A 133 6.83 10.63 -6.97
N SER A 134 6.24 11.59 -6.24
CA SER A 134 5.65 12.79 -6.85
C SER A 134 6.69 13.66 -7.59
N VAL A 135 7.94 13.64 -7.12
CA VAL A 135 9.11 14.26 -7.74
C VAL A 135 10.14 13.16 -8.02
N LEU A 136 9.97 12.44 -9.13
CA LEU A 136 10.77 11.26 -9.46
C LEU A 136 12.18 11.64 -9.95
N ILE A 137 13.20 10.93 -9.47
CA ILE A 137 14.56 10.97 -10.01
C ILE A 137 14.63 10.15 -11.30
N SER A 138 15.31 10.68 -12.31
CA SER A 138 15.48 10.02 -13.61
C SER A 138 16.88 10.25 -14.19
N PRO A 139 17.37 9.37 -15.07
CA PRO A 139 18.63 9.58 -15.78
C PRO A 139 18.65 10.91 -16.55
N ARG A 140 19.84 11.47 -16.78
CA ARG A 140 19.96 12.72 -17.55
C ARG A 140 19.42 12.54 -18.97
N GLY A 141 18.72 13.57 -19.46
CA GLY A 141 18.19 13.59 -20.82
C GLY A 141 16.88 12.81 -21.02
N THR A 142 16.31 12.18 -19.98
CA THR A 142 15.01 11.52 -20.10
C THR A 142 13.86 12.52 -20.22
N LYS A 143 12.81 12.11 -20.94
CA LYS A 143 11.57 12.89 -21.08
C LYS A 143 10.69 12.83 -19.84
N TRP A 144 10.84 11.78 -19.02
CA TRP A 144 10.16 11.54 -17.76
C TRP A 144 11.07 11.84 -16.57
N GLY A 145 10.46 12.00 -15.38
CA GLY A 145 11.14 12.40 -14.15
C GLY A 145 11.24 13.92 -13.99
N VAL A 146 11.38 14.36 -12.74
CA VAL A 146 11.40 15.79 -12.36
C VAL A 146 12.80 16.25 -11.97
N VAL A 147 13.61 15.35 -11.39
CA VAL A 147 14.96 15.67 -10.94
C VAL A 147 16.00 14.72 -11.56
N ALA A 148 17.21 15.25 -11.77
CA ALA A 148 18.37 14.48 -12.19
C ALA A 148 18.99 13.70 -11.00
N PRO A 149 19.93 12.76 -11.23
CA PRO A 149 20.57 11.98 -10.15
C PRO A 149 21.29 12.84 -9.10
N GLU A 150 21.66 14.07 -9.45
CA GLU A 150 22.28 15.05 -8.55
C GLU A 150 21.26 15.89 -7.76
N PHE A 151 19.99 15.47 -7.76
CA PHE A 151 18.85 16.14 -7.08
C PHE A 151 18.56 17.56 -7.56
N ARG A 152 19.03 17.92 -8.76
CA ARG A 152 18.68 19.18 -9.41
C ARG A 152 17.41 19.02 -10.23
N VAL A 153 16.54 20.03 -10.22
CA VAL A 153 15.36 20.06 -11.10
C VAL A 153 15.85 19.95 -12.54
N ALA A 154 15.30 18.97 -13.25
CA ALA A 154 15.70 18.69 -14.61
C ALA A 154 15.30 19.87 -15.51
N ARG A 155 16.15 20.20 -16.48
CA ARG A 155 15.90 21.24 -17.49
C ARG A 155 15.78 22.67 -16.92
N THR A 156 16.27 22.88 -15.71
CA THR A 156 16.46 24.22 -15.14
C THR A 156 17.93 24.46 -14.87
N GLU A 157 18.42 25.65 -15.18
CA GLU A 157 19.73 26.12 -14.76
C GLU A 157 19.58 27.02 -13.53
N LEU A 158 20.55 27.00 -12.63
CA LEU A 158 20.61 28.01 -11.58
C LEU A 158 21.03 29.32 -12.26
N SER A 159 20.18 30.35 -12.22
CA SER A 159 20.62 31.69 -12.59
C SER A 159 21.68 32.11 -11.58
N THR A 160 22.94 32.07 -11.99
CA THR A 160 24.00 32.71 -11.23
C THR A 160 23.72 34.20 -11.35
N VAL A 161 23.22 34.81 -10.27
CA VAL A 161 23.09 36.26 -10.19
C VAL A 161 24.52 36.81 -10.28
N GLN A 162 24.85 37.41 -11.43
CA GLN A 162 26.05 38.23 -11.60
C GLN A 162 25.80 39.63 -11.05
#